data_AF-A0A9E2EWG1-F1
#
_entry.id   AF-A0A9E2EWG1-F1
#
_cell.length_a   1.000
_cell.length_b   1.000
_cell.length_c   1.000
_cell.angle_alpha   90.00
_cell.angle_beta   90.00
_cell.angle_gamma   90.00
#
_symmetry.space_group_name_H-M   'P 1'
#
loop_
_entity.id
_entity.type
_entity.pdbx_description
1 polymer ?
#
loop_
_entity_poly.entity_id
_entity_poly.type
_entity_poly.pdbx_seq_one_letter_code
_entity_poly.pdbx_strand_id
1 'polypeptide(L)'
;MKRDAEGPKMLPVLIALLLAAGVSGAKDLPEGTHVLVMVVETVSRENIMASGEQGMLGRLHAAGITDADITDGSIAVGIVYCCGGNISRETAMAFFVPPEFRTSQGDVVEVRLGRVASKKDLKRGDFGAINHALNVRESFNDETGACRWDPPNEKLWMRVLYCDWMLGEGWQRRGGLSPGWFRPAQTG
;
A
#
# COMPACT_ATOMS: atom_id res chain seq x y z
N MET A 1 12.85 -7.68 30.97
CA MET A 1 13.16 -6.29 30.56
C MET A 1 12.14 -5.91 29.50
N LYS A 2 11.09 -5.14 29.88
CA LYS A 2 10.07 -4.65 28.96
C LYS A 2 10.75 -3.63 28.03
N ARG A 3 10.69 -3.85 26.71
CA ARG A 3 11.02 -2.80 25.74
C ARG A 3 9.72 -2.03 25.51
N ASP A 4 9.60 -0.89 26.15
CA ASP A 4 8.61 0.10 25.79
C ASP A 4 9.00 0.63 24.40
N ALA A 5 8.44 0.02 23.36
CA ALA A 5 8.44 0.58 22.03
C ALA A 5 7.38 1.69 22.03
N GLU A 6 7.76 2.90 22.45
CA GLU A 6 7.04 4.09 22.00
C GLU A 6 7.20 4.14 20.48
N GLY A 7 6.20 3.58 19.77
CA GLY A 7 6.05 3.76 18.34
C GLY A 7 6.03 5.26 18.01
N PRO A 8 6.53 5.66 16.82
CA PRO A 8 6.67 7.07 16.50
C PRO A 8 5.31 7.77 16.58
N LYS A 9 5.19 8.80 17.45
CA LYS A 9 4.03 9.71 17.66
C LYS A 9 3.62 10.51 16.40
N MET A 10 4.12 10.11 15.25
CA MET A 10 4.03 10.75 13.94
C MET A 10 3.10 9.98 12.97
N LEU A 11 2.50 8.89 13.44
CA LEU A 11 1.61 7.98 12.72
C LEU A 11 0.22 8.57 12.38
N PRO A 12 -0.46 9.31 13.29
CA PRO A 12 -1.80 9.85 13.00
C PRO A 12 -1.79 10.91 11.89
N VAL A 13 -0.72 11.71 11.81
CA VAL A 13 -0.53 12.75 10.79
C VAL A 13 -0.31 12.13 9.40
N LEU A 14 0.36 10.96 9.33
CA LEU A 14 0.61 10.26 8.08
C LEU A 14 -0.66 9.61 7.54
N ILE A 15 -1.48 9.02 8.42
CA ILE A 15 -2.82 8.52 8.05
C ILE A 15 -3.67 9.68 7.53
N ALA A 16 -3.74 10.80 8.25
CA ALA A 16 -4.48 11.98 7.80
C ALA A 16 -3.99 12.49 6.43
N LEU A 17 -2.68 12.50 6.19
CA LEU A 17 -2.10 12.87 4.90
C LEU A 17 -2.38 11.85 3.79
N LEU A 18 -2.34 10.54 4.06
CA LEU A 18 -2.64 9.51 3.06
C LEU A 18 -4.13 9.45 2.71
N LEU A 19 -4.99 9.60 3.73
CA LEU A 19 -6.43 9.75 3.57
C LEU A 19 -6.78 11.03 2.78
N ALA A 20 -5.99 12.10 2.92
CA ALA A 20 -6.18 13.35 2.18
C ALA A 20 -5.54 13.36 0.78
N ALA A 21 -4.35 12.80 0.61
CA ALA A 21 -3.48 13.04 -0.55
C ALA A 21 -3.40 11.88 -1.55
N GLY A 22 -3.86 10.67 -1.22
CA GLY A 22 -3.85 9.54 -2.16
C GLY A 22 -2.48 9.31 -2.79
N VAL A 23 -1.42 9.25 -1.98
CA VAL A 23 -0.05 9.11 -2.48
C VAL A 23 0.16 7.67 -2.96
N SER A 24 0.42 7.53 -4.26
CA SER A 24 0.98 6.32 -4.84
C SER A 24 2.50 6.49 -4.89
N GLY A 25 3.25 5.59 -4.27
CA GLY A 25 4.71 5.44 -4.50
C GLY A 25 5.05 4.92 -5.91
N ALA A 26 4.03 4.74 -6.76
CA ALA A 26 4.08 4.16 -8.08
C ALA A 26 3.43 5.09 -9.14
N LYS A 27 3.65 6.41 -9.05
CA LYS A 27 3.06 7.42 -9.97
C LYS A 27 3.34 7.15 -11.46
N ASP A 28 4.42 6.42 -11.74
CA ASP A 28 4.86 6.10 -13.10
C ASP A 28 4.51 4.66 -13.53
N LEU A 29 3.65 3.95 -12.78
CA LEU A 29 3.14 2.64 -13.18
C LEU A 29 1.71 2.77 -13.72
N PRO A 30 1.38 2.09 -14.84
CA PRO A 30 0.02 2.08 -15.36
C PRO A 30 -1.00 1.53 -14.36
N GLU A 31 -2.25 1.98 -14.46
CA GLU A 31 -3.39 1.35 -13.80
C GLU A 31 -3.43 -0.16 -14.12
N GLY A 32 -3.86 -0.97 -13.16
CA GLY A 32 -3.94 -2.41 -13.28
C GLY A 32 -2.61 -3.12 -13.06
N THR A 33 -1.47 -2.42 -12.98
CA THR A 33 -0.18 -3.01 -12.59
C THR A 33 -0.28 -3.60 -11.19
N HIS A 34 0.38 -4.74 -10.97
CA HIS A 34 0.45 -5.37 -9.66
C HIS A 34 1.78 -4.99 -9.00
N VAL A 35 1.73 -4.66 -7.71
CA VAL A 35 2.90 -4.39 -6.87
C VAL A 35 2.82 -5.23 -5.60
N LEU A 36 3.96 -5.49 -4.96
CA LEU A 36 3.98 -6.00 -3.60
C LEU A 36 4.23 -4.87 -2.62
N VAL A 37 3.51 -4.92 -1.51
CA VAL A 37 3.73 -4.04 -0.38
C VAL A 37 3.86 -4.84 0.90
N MET A 38 4.66 -4.33 1.82
CA MET A 38 4.59 -4.76 3.22
C MET A 38 3.63 -3.84 3.95
N VAL A 39 2.61 -4.40 4.59
CA VAL A 39 1.65 -3.66 5.41
C VAL A 39 2.39 -3.05 6.58
N VAL A 40 2.26 -1.73 6.74
CA VAL A 40 2.82 -1.01 7.89
C VAL A 40 1.74 -0.57 8.86
N GLU A 41 0.49 -0.45 8.38
CA GLU A 41 -0.63 0.00 9.19
C GLU A 41 -1.97 -0.43 8.59
N THR A 42 -2.98 -0.58 9.45
CA THR A 42 -4.39 -0.77 9.07
C THR A 42 -5.22 0.35 9.69
N VAL A 43 -6.28 0.79 9.00
CA VAL A 43 -7.11 1.92 9.43
C VAL A 43 -8.42 1.41 9.99
N SER A 44 -8.86 1.96 11.14
CA SER A 44 -10.16 1.64 11.72
C SER A 44 -11.30 2.19 10.86
N ARG A 45 -12.46 1.53 10.92
CA ARG A 45 -13.70 2.00 10.29
C ARG A 45 -14.02 3.42 10.72
N GLU A 46 -13.94 3.71 12.01
CA GLU A 46 -14.21 5.06 12.55
C GLU A 46 -13.38 6.13 11.85
N ASN A 47 -12.07 5.91 11.69
CA ASN A 47 -11.18 6.86 11.02
C ASN A 47 -11.47 6.99 9.52
N ILE A 48 -11.87 5.90 8.86
CA ILE A 48 -12.30 5.92 7.46
C ILE A 48 -13.57 6.77 7.32
N MET A 49 -14.58 6.51 8.15
CA MET A 49 -15.84 7.26 8.14
C MET A 49 -15.61 8.75 8.46
N ALA A 50 -14.75 9.06 9.43
CA ALA A 50 -14.41 10.42 9.82
C ALA A 50 -13.70 11.23 8.71
N SER A 51 -13.15 10.57 7.68
CA SER A 51 -12.53 11.26 6.54
C SER A 51 -13.54 11.99 5.63
N GLY A 52 -14.82 11.59 5.68
CA GLY A 52 -15.91 12.20 4.92
C GLY A 52 -15.81 12.08 3.40
N GLU A 53 -16.83 12.59 2.69
CA GLU A 53 -16.95 12.50 1.22
C GLU A 53 -15.84 13.22 0.44
N GLN A 54 -15.08 14.08 1.10
CA GLN A 54 -13.92 14.75 0.50
C GLN A 54 -12.59 14.00 0.73
N GLY A 55 -12.59 12.97 1.58
CA GLY A 55 -11.44 12.17 1.95
C GLY A 55 -11.47 10.75 1.38
N MET A 56 -11.04 9.78 2.18
CA MET A 56 -11.00 8.37 1.78
C MET A 56 -12.39 7.77 1.60
N LEU A 57 -13.37 8.16 2.42
CA LEU A 57 -14.74 7.66 2.31
C LEU A 57 -15.34 7.97 0.93
N GLY A 58 -15.22 9.21 0.46
CA GLY A 58 -15.70 9.57 -0.88
C GLY A 58 -14.98 8.84 -2.01
N ARG A 59 -13.68 8.53 -1.84
CA ARG A 59 -12.93 7.71 -2.79
C ARG A 59 -13.42 6.26 -2.84
N LEU A 60 -13.76 5.69 -1.68
CA LEU A 60 -14.34 4.35 -1.59
C LEU A 60 -15.72 4.32 -2.26
N HIS A 61 -16.58 5.29 -1.96
CA HIS A 61 -17.89 5.42 -2.60
C HIS A 61 -17.79 5.60 -4.13
N ALA A 62 -16.84 6.42 -4.61
CA ALA A 62 -16.60 6.60 -6.04
C ALA A 62 -16.12 5.30 -6.72
N ALA A 63 -15.47 4.40 -5.97
CA ALA A 63 -15.08 3.07 -6.42
C ALA A 63 -16.21 2.02 -6.30
N GLY A 64 -17.41 2.42 -5.84
CA GLY A 64 -18.57 1.54 -5.66
C GLY A 64 -18.51 0.68 -4.39
N ILE A 65 -17.60 0.98 -3.47
CA ILE A 65 -17.49 0.29 -2.18
C ILE A 65 -18.52 0.87 -1.23
N THR A 66 -19.35 0.03 -0.62
CA THR A 66 -20.46 0.49 0.22
C THR A 66 -20.05 0.58 1.69
N ASP A 67 -20.81 1.33 2.49
CA ASP A 67 -20.64 1.38 3.95
C ASP A 67 -20.64 -0.01 4.62
N ALA A 68 -21.32 -1.00 4.03
CA ALA A 68 -21.34 -2.37 4.56
C ALA A 68 -19.98 -3.07 4.40
N ASP A 69 -19.23 -2.72 3.34
CA ASP A 69 -17.93 -3.28 3.02
C ASP A 69 -16.77 -2.59 3.77
N ILE A 70 -17.04 -1.42 4.38
CA ILE A 70 -16.04 -0.64 5.11
C ILE A 70 -15.93 -1.14 6.56
N THR A 71 -15.09 -2.13 6.83
CA THR A 71 -14.82 -2.62 8.20
C THR A 71 -13.50 -2.09 8.75
N ASP A 72 -13.19 -2.41 10.02
CA ASP A 72 -11.84 -2.22 10.53
C ASP A 72 -10.85 -2.99 9.65
N GLY A 73 -9.78 -2.31 9.22
CA GLY A 73 -8.78 -2.87 8.31
C GLY A 73 -9.16 -2.91 6.84
N SER A 74 -10.36 -2.44 6.45
CA SER A 74 -10.76 -2.33 5.03
C SER A 74 -9.91 -1.34 4.24
N ILE A 75 -9.18 -0.46 4.93
CA ILE A 75 -8.06 0.29 4.36
C ILE A 75 -6.79 -0.13 5.07
N ALA A 76 -5.76 -0.45 4.29
CA ALA A 76 -4.41 -0.68 4.78
C ALA A 76 -3.43 0.27 4.08
N VAL A 77 -2.32 0.52 4.76
CA VAL A 77 -1.18 1.28 4.24
C VAL A 77 0.01 0.32 4.15
N GLY A 78 0.63 0.28 2.97
CA GLY A 78 1.80 -0.54 2.72
C GLY A 78 2.93 0.26 2.09
N ILE A 79 4.15 -0.23 2.25
CA ILE A 79 5.35 0.34 1.62
C ILE A 79 5.92 -0.62 0.58
N VAL A 80 6.34 -0.08 -0.55
CA VAL A 80 7.05 -0.82 -1.61
C VAL A 80 8.56 -0.87 -1.34
N TYR A 81 9.07 0.12 -0.59
CA TYR A 81 10.50 0.31 -0.28
C TYR A 81 10.71 0.60 1.21
N CYS A 82 11.89 0.30 1.75
CA CYS A 82 12.19 0.62 3.15
C CYS A 82 13.65 1.02 3.42
N CYS A 83 13.86 1.57 4.64
CA CYS A 83 14.99 1.25 5.54
C CYS A 83 16.23 2.15 5.70
N GLY A 84 16.21 3.45 5.37
CA GLY A 84 17.30 4.31 5.88
C GLY A 84 17.11 5.81 5.91
N GLY A 85 15.91 6.35 5.65
CA GLY A 85 15.67 7.80 5.69
C GLY A 85 14.19 8.16 5.78
N ASN A 86 13.88 9.46 5.83
CA ASN A 86 12.51 10.01 5.92
C ASN A 86 11.58 9.66 4.71
N ILE A 87 12.06 8.85 3.77
CA ILE A 87 11.39 8.48 2.50
C ILE A 87 10.30 7.40 2.69
N SER A 88 10.21 6.72 3.85
CA SER A 88 9.12 5.76 4.10
C SER A 88 7.72 6.38 3.95
N ARG A 89 7.62 7.71 4.12
CA ARG A 89 6.37 8.47 3.95
C ARG A 89 5.99 8.75 2.50
N GLU A 90 6.97 8.92 1.61
CA GLU A 90 6.73 9.24 0.20
C GLU A 90 6.41 8.00 -0.64
N THR A 91 6.64 6.82 -0.07
CA THR A 91 6.55 5.51 -0.74
C THR A 91 5.44 4.64 -0.18
N ALA A 92 4.74 5.13 0.84
CA ALA A 92 3.54 4.53 1.39
C ALA A 92 2.38 4.66 0.40
N MET A 93 1.57 3.62 0.31
CA MET A 93 0.33 3.63 -0.46
C MET A 93 -0.82 3.08 0.35
N ALA A 94 -1.97 3.73 0.24
CA ALA A 94 -3.22 3.20 0.76
C ALA A 94 -3.87 2.28 -0.29
N PHE A 95 -4.51 1.21 0.17
CA PHE A 95 -5.27 0.30 -0.66
C PHE A 95 -6.47 -0.26 0.11
N PHE A 96 -7.53 -0.57 -0.62
CA PHE A 96 -8.71 -1.25 -0.09
C PHE A 96 -8.41 -2.74 0.10
N VAL A 97 -8.83 -3.27 1.24
CA VAL A 97 -8.78 -4.68 1.59
C VAL A 97 -10.22 -5.21 1.58
N PRO A 98 -10.60 -6.00 0.56
CA PRO A 98 -11.90 -6.65 0.52
C PRO A 98 -12.20 -7.49 1.78
N PRO A 99 -13.48 -7.62 2.18
CA PRO A 99 -13.87 -8.27 3.44
C PRO A 99 -13.52 -9.77 3.51
N GLU A 100 -13.28 -10.42 2.38
CA GLU A 100 -12.77 -11.80 2.30
C GLU A 100 -11.30 -11.93 2.73
N PHE A 101 -10.57 -10.82 2.83
CA PHE A 101 -9.17 -10.79 3.24
C PHE A 101 -9.01 -10.19 4.63
N ARG A 102 -7.96 -10.63 5.31
CA ARG A 102 -7.48 -10.01 6.55
C ARG A 102 -6.01 -9.72 6.38
N THR A 103 -5.62 -8.49 6.71
CA THR A 103 -4.23 -8.04 6.67
C THR A 103 -3.85 -7.51 8.04
N SER A 104 -2.62 -7.79 8.45
CA SER A 104 -2.00 -7.28 9.65
C SER A 104 -0.68 -6.59 9.32
N GLN A 105 -0.18 -5.77 10.24
CA GLN A 105 1.14 -5.17 10.09
C GLN A 105 2.21 -6.27 9.89
N GLY A 106 3.05 -6.08 8.87
CA GLY A 106 4.11 -7.00 8.47
C GLY A 106 3.73 -7.95 7.34
N ASP A 107 2.44 -8.14 7.04
CA ASP A 107 2.02 -9.00 5.93
C ASP A 107 2.51 -8.44 4.59
N VAL A 108 2.85 -9.32 3.66
CA VAL A 108 3.15 -8.99 2.27
C VAL A 108 1.90 -9.18 1.43
N VAL A 109 1.44 -8.10 0.80
CA VAL A 109 0.18 -8.06 0.05
C VAL A 109 0.46 -7.74 -1.41
N GLU A 110 -0.18 -8.50 -2.29
CA GLU A 110 -0.26 -8.17 -3.71
C GLU A 110 -1.37 -7.14 -3.93
N VAL A 111 -1.01 -6.00 -4.48
CA VAL A 111 -1.91 -4.86 -4.69
C VAL A 111 -1.99 -4.55 -6.18
N ARG A 112 -3.22 -4.46 -6.69
CA ARG A 112 -3.51 -3.91 -8.02
C ARG A 112 -3.61 -2.39 -7.92
N LEU A 113 -2.82 -1.70 -8.74
CA LEU A 113 -2.83 -0.25 -8.79
C LEU A 113 -4.12 0.28 -9.41
N GLY A 114 -4.75 1.22 -8.72
CA GLY A 114 -5.78 2.07 -9.30
C GLY A 114 -5.16 3.22 -10.10
N ARG A 115 -6.00 3.97 -10.80
CA ARG A 115 -5.61 5.18 -11.52
C ARG A 115 -5.27 6.31 -10.55
N VAL A 116 -4.06 6.84 -10.67
CA VAL A 116 -3.67 8.08 -9.99
C VAL A 116 -4.38 9.27 -10.66
N ALA A 117 -5.15 10.04 -9.87
CA ALA A 117 -5.75 11.28 -10.36
C ALA A 117 -4.69 12.34 -10.70
N SER A 118 -4.81 12.96 -11.86
CA SER A 118 -4.02 14.13 -12.21
C SER A 118 -4.51 15.38 -11.45
N LYS A 119 -3.71 16.45 -11.43
CA LYS A 119 -4.15 17.76 -10.90
C LYS A 119 -5.43 18.26 -11.56
N LYS A 120 -5.67 17.92 -12.83
CA LYS A 120 -6.87 18.32 -13.57
C LYS A 120 -8.08 17.48 -13.16
N ASP A 121 -7.87 16.22 -12.79
CA ASP A 121 -8.93 15.33 -12.31
C ASP A 121 -9.42 15.80 -10.94
N LEU A 122 -8.48 16.09 -10.03
CA LEU A 122 -8.80 16.62 -8.70
C LEU A 122 -9.61 17.94 -8.76
N LYS A 123 -9.26 18.84 -9.69
CA LYS A 123 -10.03 20.09 -9.91
C LYS A 123 -11.48 19.85 -10.38
N ARG A 124 -11.77 18.68 -10.93
CA ARG A 124 -13.09 18.26 -11.41
C ARG A 124 -13.81 17.33 -10.43
N GLY A 125 -13.24 17.09 -9.25
CA GLY A 125 -13.77 16.13 -8.27
C GLY A 125 -13.55 14.67 -8.63
N ASP A 126 -12.68 14.37 -9.61
CA ASP A 126 -12.25 13.01 -9.91
C ASP A 126 -11.00 12.67 -9.09
N PHE A 127 -11.17 11.74 -8.14
CA PHE A 127 -10.14 11.34 -7.19
C PHE A 127 -9.28 10.16 -7.67
N GLY A 128 -9.52 9.64 -8.88
CA GLY A 128 -8.84 8.47 -9.40
C GLY A 128 -9.55 7.18 -9.01
N ALA A 129 -8.87 6.05 -9.17
CA ALA A 129 -9.33 4.77 -8.65
C ALA A 129 -8.43 4.34 -7.48
N ILE A 130 -9.04 3.73 -6.46
CA ILE A 130 -8.31 3.23 -5.31
C ILE A 130 -7.51 1.97 -5.70
N ASN A 131 -6.40 1.73 -5.01
CA ASN A 131 -5.67 0.48 -5.12
C ASN A 131 -6.44 -0.64 -4.42
N HIS A 132 -6.33 -1.88 -4.89
CA HIS A 132 -7.03 -3.03 -4.30
C HIS A 132 -6.04 -4.12 -3.91
N ALA A 133 -6.15 -4.64 -2.69
CA ALA A 133 -5.54 -5.91 -2.34
C ALA A 133 -6.17 -7.01 -3.19
N LEU A 134 -5.34 -7.88 -3.73
CA LEU A 134 -5.76 -9.08 -4.48
C LEU A 134 -5.50 -10.34 -3.68
N ASN A 135 -4.41 -10.37 -2.90
CA ASN A 135 -4.04 -11.53 -2.10
C ASN A 135 -3.03 -11.16 -1.00
N VAL A 136 -3.09 -11.85 0.13
CA VAL A 136 -2.00 -11.88 1.12
C VAL A 136 -1.02 -12.96 0.65
N ARG A 137 0.15 -12.53 0.22
CA ARG A 137 1.17 -13.41 -0.38
C ARG A 137 2.05 -14.09 0.66
N GLU A 138 2.27 -13.43 1.79
CA GLU A 138 2.97 -13.97 2.94
C GLU A 138 2.44 -13.26 4.19
N SER A 139 2.08 -14.03 5.22
CA SER A 139 1.73 -13.42 6.51
C SER A 139 3.00 -13.15 7.31
N PHE A 140 3.01 -12.10 8.12
CA PHE A 140 4.13 -11.81 9.02
C PHE A 140 4.51 -12.98 9.94
N ASN A 141 3.53 -13.82 10.30
CA ASN A 141 3.74 -14.99 11.15
C ASN A 141 4.03 -16.27 10.36
N ASP A 142 4.16 -16.18 9.04
CA ASP A 142 4.50 -17.34 8.22
C ASP A 142 6.00 -17.68 8.37
N GLU A 143 6.29 -18.96 8.61
CA GLU A 143 7.65 -19.43 8.86
C GLU A 143 8.43 -19.72 7.57
N THR A 144 7.77 -19.61 6.41
CA THR A 144 8.38 -19.91 5.10
C THR A 144 9.53 -18.96 4.77
N GLY A 145 9.46 -17.69 5.21
CA GLY A 145 10.51 -16.68 5.01
C GLY A 145 10.83 -16.42 3.54
N ALA A 146 9.86 -16.60 2.64
CA ALA A 146 10.07 -16.51 1.20
C ALA A 146 10.27 -15.06 0.74
N CYS A 147 9.71 -14.08 1.47
CA CYS A 147 9.86 -12.66 1.22
C CYS A 147 10.90 -11.99 2.14
N ARG A 148 11.66 -11.06 1.59
CA ARG A 148 12.71 -10.30 2.29
C ARG A 148 12.97 -8.96 1.64
N TRP A 149 13.58 -8.06 2.40
CA TRP A 149 14.12 -6.82 1.85
C TRP A 149 15.46 -7.09 1.15
N ASP A 150 15.57 -6.66 -0.11
CA ASP A 150 16.76 -6.80 -0.93
C ASP A 150 17.34 -5.42 -1.33
N PRO A 151 18.65 -5.17 -1.16
CA PRO A 151 19.63 -6.03 -0.48
C PRO A 151 19.37 -6.15 1.03
N PRO A 152 19.85 -7.21 1.71
CA PRO A 152 19.55 -7.46 3.13
C PRO A 152 20.19 -6.47 4.11
N ASN A 153 21.03 -5.55 3.64
CA ASN A 153 21.70 -4.57 4.50
C ASN A 153 20.72 -3.49 5.00
N GLU A 154 20.38 -3.55 6.30
CA GLU A 154 19.46 -2.62 6.96
C GLU A 154 19.95 -1.17 7.05
N LYS A 155 21.22 -0.89 6.74
CA LYS A 155 21.78 0.47 6.72
C LYS A 155 21.56 1.20 5.39
N LEU A 156 21.02 0.51 4.37
CA LEU A 156 20.79 1.10 3.07
C LEU A 156 19.57 2.03 3.10
N TRP A 157 19.70 3.19 2.45
CA TRP A 157 18.60 4.15 2.29
C TRP A 157 17.36 3.55 1.61
N MET A 158 17.57 2.59 0.72
CA MET A 158 16.52 1.99 -0.08
C MET A 158 16.77 0.49 -0.23
N ARG A 159 15.74 -0.28 0.11
CA ARG A 159 15.63 -1.72 -0.13
C ARG A 159 14.29 -1.98 -0.78
N VAL A 160 14.23 -2.98 -1.65
CA VAL A 160 13.00 -3.39 -2.35
C VAL A 160 12.53 -4.71 -1.79
N LEU A 161 11.22 -4.92 -1.72
CA LEU A 161 10.68 -6.20 -1.32
C LEU A 161 10.91 -7.23 -2.43
N TYR A 162 11.50 -8.37 -2.09
CA TYR A 162 11.76 -9.48 -2.99
C TYR A 162 11.22 -10.76 -2.37
N CYS A 163 10.57 -11.61 -3.17
CA CYS A 163 10.17 -12.94 -2.76
C CYS A 163 10.66 -13.98 -3.78
N ASP A 164 11.00 -15.18 -3.33
CA ASP A 164 11.65 -16.19 -4.18
C ASP A 164 10.79 -16.64 -5.38
N TRP A 165 9.46 -16.60 -5.25
CA TRP A 165 8.50 -16.97 -6.29
C TRP A 165 8.28 -15.89 -7.37
N MET A 166 8.76 -14.66 -7.14
CA MET A 166 8.45 -13.51 -8.03
C MET A 166 8.90 -13.73 -9.47
N LEU A 167 10.12 -14.22 -9.68
CA LEU A 167 10.64 -14.47 -11.02
C LEU A 167 9.84 -15.55 -11.76
N GLY A 168 9.44 -16.62 -11.05
CA GLY A 168 8.63 -17.70 -11.62
C GLY A 168 7.22 -17.26 -12.01
N GLU A 169 6.68 -16.23 -11.36
CA GLU A 169 5.34 -15.67 -11.64
C GLU A 169 5.37 -14.45 -12.58
N GLY A 170 6.50 -14.18 -13.24
CA GLY A 170 6.62 -13.13 -14.25
C GLY A 170 6.70 -11.71 -13.69
N TRP A 171 7.10 -11.54 -12.43
CA TRP A 171 7.42 -10.23 -11.89
C TRP A 171 8.71 -9.68 -12.50
N GLN A 172 8.73 -8.37 -12.73
CA GLN A 172 9.81 -7.66 -13.38
C GLN A 172 10.40 -6.62 -12.44
N ARG A 173 11.72 -6.52 -12.43
CA ARG A 173 12.45 -5.50 -11.66
C ARG A 173 12.61 -4.23 -12.48
N ARG A 174 12.14 -3.10 -11.94
CA ARG A 174 12.45 -1.75 -12.43
C ARG A 174 13.71 -1.24 -11.74
N GLY A 175 14.62 -0.63 -12.48
CA GLY A 175 15.71 0.18 -11.93
C GLY A 175 15.36 1.66 -11.86
N GLY A 176 16.37 2.51 -11.62
CA GLY A 176 16.23 3.97 -11.65
C GLY A 176 15.88 4.59 -10.30
N LEU A 177 15.22 5.75 -10.33
CA LEU A 177 14.89 6.56 -9.13
C LEU A 177 13.77 5.97 -8.27
N SER A 178 13.03 5.00 -8.80
CA SER A 178 11.97 4.26 -8.09
C SER A 178 12.09 2.78 -8.43
N PRO A 179 13.17 2.13 -7.95
CA PRO A 179 13.44 0.74 -8.28
C PRO A 179 12.50 -0.15 -7.50
N GLY A 180 11.89 -1.16 -8.12
CA GLY A 180 10.90 -2.00 -7.47
C GLY A 180 10.49 -3.17 -8.33
N TRP A 181 9.66 -4.04 -7.77
CA TRP A 181 9.11 -5.18 -8.49
C TRP A 181 7.65 -4.91 -8.87
N PHE A 182 7.30 -5.24 -10.10
CA PHE A 182 5.96 -5.08 -10.63
C PHE A 182 5.61 -6.24 -11.55
N ARG A 183 4.32 -6.57 -11.64
CA ARG A 183 3.81 -7.48 -12.65
C ARG A 183 2.79 -6.73 -13.50
N PRO A 184 2.96 -6.65 -14.83
CA PRO A 184 2.02 -5.96 -15.70
C PRO A 184 0.59 -6.51 -15.56
N ALA A 185 -0.41 -5.66 -15.80
CA ALA A 185 -1.77 -6.15 -16.00
C ALA A 185 -1.77 -7.17 -17.15
N GLN A 186 -2.35 -8.35 -16.94
CA GLN A 186 -2.58 -9.25 -18.07
C GLN A 186 -3.65 -8.61 -18.96
N THR A 187 -3.25 -8.16 -20.14
CA THR A 187 -4.19 -7.84 -21.21
C THR A 187 -4.84 -9.14 -21.63
N GLY A 188 -6.09 -9.34 -21.21
CA GLY A 188 -6.95 -10.39 -21.76
C GLY A 188 -7.27 -10.15 -23.23
#